data_AF-A0A952HJ81-F1
#
_entry.id   AF-A0A952HJ81-F1
#
_cell.length_a   1.000
_cell.length_b   1.000
_cell.length_c   1.000
_cell.angle_alpha   90.00
_cell.angle_beta   90.00
_cell.angle_gamma   90.00
#
_symmetry.space_group_name_H-M   'P 1'
#
loop_
_entity.id
_entity.type
_entity.pdbx_description
1 polymer ?
#
loop_
_entity_poly.entity_id
_entity_poly.type
_entity_poly.pdbx_seq_one_letter_code
_entity_poly.pdbx_strand_id
1 'polypeptide(L)'
;IWRFNNKIRSIPVGKVLRVELSARGVVHWSSDNWLTVQDHRTKENAFGVHLVDLPVAGLEPGSTIVFTFFWPDAMRWENVDFSVGIDAS
;
A
#
# COMPACT_ATOMS: atom_id res chain seq x y z
N ILE A 1 7.29 6.23 -1.75
CA ILE A 1 6.23 6.48 -0.73
C ILE A 1 4.96 6.85 -1.47
N TRP A 2 3.87 6.15 -1.19
CA TRP A 2 2.53 6.44 -1.71
C TRP A 2 1.69 7.13 -0.64
N ARG A 3 0.89 8.12 -1.04
CA ARG A 3 -0.12 8.80 -0.21
C ARG A 3 -1.21 9.41 -1.11
N PHE A 4 -2.36 9.77 -0.54
CA PHE A 4 -3.49 10.29 -1.33
C PHE A 4 -3.15 11.52 -2.20
N ASN A 5 -2.27 12.40 -1.72
CA ASN A 5 -1.80 13.58 -2.48
C ASN A 5 -0.56 13.30 -3.36
N ASN A 6 0.01 12.08 -3.31
CA ASN A 6 1.11 11.63 -4.16
C ASN A 6 0.97 10.14 -4.48
N LYS A 7 0.15 9.86 -5.51
CA LYS A 7 -0.13 8.50 -5.99
C LYS A 7 0.93 8.10 -7.00
N ILE A 8 2.12 7.74 -6.50
CA ILE A 8 3.18 7.16 -7.34
C ILE A 8 2.62 5.97 -8.12
N ARG A 9 3.06 5.80 -9.36
CA ARG A 9 2.57 4.73 -10.25
C ARG A 9 3.45 3.49 -10.25
N SER A 10 4.70 3.64 -9.84
CA SER A 10 5.66 2.55 -9.78
C SER A 10 6.75 2.78 -8.74
N ILE A 11 7.43 1.69 -8.39
CA ILE A 11 8.68 1.69 -7.63
C ILE A 11 9.71 0.78 -8.32
N PRO A 12 11.02 1.03 -8.17
CA PRO A 12 12.03 0.10 -8.65
C PRO A 12 11.96 -1.25 -7.91
N VAL A 13 12.32 -2.33 -8.60
CA VAL A 13 12.53 -3.66 -8.00
C VAL A 13 13.46 -3.60 -6.77
N GLY A 14 13.21 -4.47 -5.78
CA GLY A 14 14.00 -4.50 -4.54
C GLY A 14 13.68 -3.39 -3.54
N LYS A 15 12.74 -2.47 -3.84
CA LYS A 15 12.31 -1.41 -2.92
C LYS A 15 11.04 -1.79 -2.16
N VAL A 16 10.88 -1.15 -1.01
CA VAL A 16 9.65 -1.24 -0.21
C VAL A 16 8.62 -0.22 -0.69
N LEU A 17 7.36 -0.62 -0.72
CA LEU A 17 6.24 0.32 -0.87
C LEU A 17 5.80 0.79 0.51
N ARG A 18 6.26 1.99 0.90
CA ARG A 18 5.72 2.69 2.07
C ARG A 18 4.43 3.42 1.72
N VAL A 19 3.37 3.13 2.46
CA VAL A 19 2.09 3.85 2.40
C VAL A 19 1.96 4.76 3.61
N GLU A 20 1.60 6.02 3.38
CA GLU A 20 1.32 7.02 4.41
C GLU A 20 -0.15 7.47 4.35
N LEU A 21 -0.83 7.43 5.49
CA LEU A 21 -2.22 7.82 5.68
C LEU A 21 -2.33 8.89 6.78
N SER A 22 -3.35 9.73 6.69
CA SER A 22 -3.66 10.75 7.72
C SER A 22 -4.45 10.20 8.90
N ALA A 23 -4.83 8.93 8.87
CA ALA A 23 -5.59 8.25 9.91
C ALA A 23 -5.20 6.77 9.98
N ARG A 24 -5.58 6.11 11.07
CA ARG A 24 -5.41 4.66 11.23
C ARG A 24 -6.12 3.93 10.09
N GLY A 25 -5.40 3.02 9.44
CA GLY A 25 -5.90 2.28 8.30
C GLY A 25 -5.34 0.87 8.24
N VAL A 26 -6.07 -0.02 7.59
CA VAL A 26 -5.58 -1.32 7.16
C VAL A 26 -5.40 -1.25 5.65
N VAL A 27 -4.18 -1.53 5.19
CA VAL A 27 -3.89 -1.69 3.78
C VAL A 27 -4.22 -3.13 3.41
N HIS A 28 -5.28 -3.28 2.62
CA HIS A 28 -5.74 -4.55 2.07
C HIS A 28 -5.17 -4.67 0.67
N TRP A 29 -4.32 -5.65 0.40
CA TRP A 29 -3.54 -5.67 -0.83
C TRP A 29 -3.25 -7.07 -1.36
N SER A 30 -2.88 -7.11 -2.64
CA SER A 30 -2.47 -8.31 -3.37
C SER A 30 -1.42 -7.95 -4.42
N SER A 31 -0.56 -8.91 -4.76
CA SER A 31 0.37 -8.84 -5.91
C SER A 31 0.00 -9.79 -7.04
N ASP A 32 -1.11 -10.50 -6.92
CA ASP A 32 -1.58 -11.56 -7.81
C ASP A 32 -3.07 -11.38 -8.17
N ASN A 33 -3.48 -10.12 -8.35
CA ASN A 33 -4.82 -9.73 -8.78
C ASN A 33 -5.95 -10.27 -7.88
N TRP A 34 -5.77 -10.08 -6.56
CA TRP A 34 -6.70 -10.49 -5.49
C TRP A 34 -6.86 -12.00 -5.29
N LEU A 35 -5.99 -12.84 -5.89
CA LEU A 35 -5.97 -14.29 -5.60
C LEU A 35 -5.49 -14.56 -4.17
N THR A 36 -4.43 -13.88 -3.74
CA THR A 36 -3.93 -13.92 -2.37
C THR A 36 -3.96 -12.53 -1.76
N VAL A 37 -4.62 -12.42 -0.61
CA VAL A 37 -4.87 -11.15 0.06
C VAL A 37 -4.05 -11.04 1.33
N GLN A 38 -3.48 -9.86 1.56
CA GLN A 38 -2.75 -9.54 2.78
C GLN A 38 -3.28 -8.24 3.39
N ASP A 39 -3.37 -8.23 4.72
CA ASP A 39 -3.76 -7.06 5.49
C ASP A 39 -2.60 -6.56 6.34
N HIS A 40 -2.26 -5.29 6.20
CA HIS A 40 -1.23 -4.65 7.00
C HIS A 40 -1.77 -3.38 7.67
N ARG A 41 -1.71 -3.35 9.00
CA ARG A 41 -2.14 -2.18 9.80
C ARG A 41 -1.09 -1.10 9.79
N THR A 42 -1.51 0.16 9.63
CA THR A 42 -0.61 1.30 9.82
C THR A 42 -0.22 1.47 11.28
N LYS A 43 1.00 1.97 11.49
CA LYS A 43 1.52 2.39 12.80
C LYS A 43 1.70 3.91 12.78
N GLU A 44 1.26 4.56 13.85
CA GLU A 44 1.45 5.99 14.03
C GLU A 44 2.92 6.27 14.39
N ASN A 45 3.50 7.32 13.80
CA ASN A 45 4.82 7.82 14.17
C ASN A 45 4.72 9.01 15.14
N ALA A 46 5.86 9.54 15.59
CA ALA A 46 5.92 10.66 16.53
C ALA A 46 5.27 11.97 16.03
N PHE A 47 4.93 12.06 14.74
CA PHE A 47 4.31 13.22 14.09
C PHE A 47 2.83 13.00 13.79
N GLY A 48 2.20 11.94 14.32
CA GLY A 48 0.79 11.61 14.06
C GLY A 48 0.51 11.07 12.66
N VAL A 49 1.55 10.70 11.90
CA VAL A 49 1.38 10.11 10.55
C VAL A 49 1.32 8.59 10.68
N HIS A 50 0.32 8.01 10.04
CA HIS A 50 0.13 6.56 10.00
C HIS A 50 0.86 5.97 8.80
N LEU A 51 1.83 5.09 9.04
CA LEU A 51 2.65 4.48 7.99
C LEU A 51 2.67 2.95 8.06
N VAL A 52 2.87 2.33 6.91
CA VAL A 52 3.18 0.90 6.80
C VAL A 52 4.08 0.63 5.60
N ASP A 53 5.01 -0.32 5.76
CA ASP A 53 5.85 -0.81 4.68
C ASP A 53 5.29 -2.16 4.22
N LEU A 54 4.90 -2.25 2.95
CA LEU A 54 4.46 -3.50 2.36
C LEU A 54 5.67 -4.34 1.93
N PRO A 55 5.69 -5.67 2.20
CA PRO A 55 6.81 -6.56 1.90
C PRO A 55 6.87 -6.94 0.41
N VAL A 56 7.03 -5.93 -0.46
CA VAL A 56 6.98 -6.08 -1.93
C VAL A 56 8.35 -6.11 -2.62
N ALA A 57 9.43 -6.04 -1.83
CA ALA A 57 10.79 -5.97 -2.37
C ALA A 57 11.22 -7.23 -3.14
N GLY A 58 10.58 -8.38 -2.87
CA GLY A 58 10.84 -9.65 -3.57
C GLY A 58 9.97 -9.86 -4.82
N LEU A 59 9.18 -8.88 -5.25
CA LEU A 59 8.38 -8.99 -6.47
C LEU A 59 9.24 -8.72 -7.70
N GLU A 60 8.98 -9.48 -8.77
CA GLU A 60 9.68 -9.36 -10.05
C GLU A 60 9.28 -8.08 -10.81
N PRO A 61 10.16 -7.52 -11.65
CA PRO A 61 9.79 -6.45 -12.58
C PRO A 61 8.57 -6.82 -13.43
N GLY A 62 7.67 -5.86 -13.64
CA GLY A 62 6.38 -6.07 -14.30
C GLY A 62 5.25 -6.51 -13.37
N SER A 63 5.54 -6.86 -12.11
CA SER A 63 4.50 -7.12 -11.11
C SER A 63 3.68 -5.86 -10.82
N THR A 64 2.41 -6.05 -10.46
CA THR A 64 1.53 -4.96 -10.03
C THR A 64 0.99 -5.26 -8.64
N ILE A 65 1.17 -4.31 -7.74
CA ILE A 65 0.56 -4.32 -6.41
C ILE A 65 -0.78 -3.60 -6.55
N VAL A 66 -1.86 -4.29 -6.19
CA VAL A 66 -3.22 -3.71 -6.10
C VAL A 66 -3.61 -3.62 -4.63
N PHE A 67 -4.22 -2.51 -4.22
CA PHE A 67 -4.59 -2.32 -2.83
C PHE A 67 -5.74 -1.34 -2.65
N THR A 68 -6.42 -1.48 -1.52
CA THR A 68 -7.42 -0.54 -1.02
C THR A 68 -7.24 -0.36 0.50
N PHE A 69 -8.09 0.47 1.11
CA PHE A 69 -8.02 0.78 2.53
C PHE A 69 -9.33 0.41 3.24
N PHE A 70 -9.20 -0.26 4.37
CA PHE A 70 -10.24 -0.30 5.38
C PHE A 70 -9.91 0.71 6.47
N TRP A 71 -10.91 1.52 6.86
CA TRP A 71 -10.83 2.55 7.89
C TRP A 71 -11.49 2.06 9.18
N PRO A 72 -10.73 1.54 10.17
CA PRO A 72 -11.32 0.88 11.34
C PRO A 72 -12.19 1.81 12.18
N ASP A 73 -11.76 3.06 12.35
CA ASP A 73 -12.45 4.03 13.20
C ASP A 73 -13.82 4.46 12.60
N ALA A 74 -13.95 4.40 11.28
CA ALA A 74 -15.19 4.70 10.56
C ALA A 74 -15.95 3.44 10.10
N MET A 75 -15.41 2.25 10.37
CA MET A 75 -15.92 0.95 9.92
C MET A 75 -16.34 0.92 8.44
N ARG A 76 -15.52 1.51 7.56
CA ARG A 76 -15.82 1.60 6.12
C ARG A 76 -14.63 1.27 5.24
N TRP A 77 -14.93 0.82 4.04
CA TRP A 77 -13.96 0.70 2.95
C TRP A 77 -13.77 2.04 2.23
N GLU A 78 -12.60 2.19 1.62
CA GLU A 78 -12.33 3.29 0.69
C GLU A 78 -13.13 3.16 -0.62
N ASN A 79 -13.54 1.94 -0.98
CA ASN A 79 -14.31 1.61 -2.20
C ASN A 79 -13.62 2.00 -3.52
N VAL A 80 -12.30 2.20 -3.47
CA VAL A 80 -11.46 2.48 -4.63
C VAL A 80 -10.20 1.62 -4.50
N ASP A 81 -9.85 0.96 -5.60
CA ASP A 81 -8.58 0.25 -5.73
C ASP A 81 -7.52 1.17 -6.31
N PHE A 82 -6.31 1.06 -5.78
CA PHE A 82 -5.11 1.73 -6.25
C PHE A 82 -4.11 0.69 -6.72
N SER A 83 -3.20 1.10 -7.61
CA SER A 83 -2.16 0.23 -8.11
C SER A 83 -0.80 0.91 -8.17
N VAL A 84 0.24 0.11 -7.96
CA VAL A 84 1.66 0.49 -8.10
C VAL A 84 2.39 -0.65 -8.82
N GLY A 85 3.06 -0.34 -9.92
CA GLY A 85 3.90 -1.27 -10.66
C GLY A 85 5.30 -1.43 -10.04
N ILE A 86 5.94 -2.57 -10.33
CA ILE A 86 7.36 -2.80 -10.08
C ILE A 86 8.12 -2.62 -11.39
N ASP A 87 8.99 -1.61 -11.45
CA ASP A 87 9.80 -1.32 -12.63
C ASP A 87 11.18 -1.98 -12.52
N ALA A 88 11.76 -2.31 -13.68
CA ALA A 88 13.17 -2.61 -13.77
C ALA A 88 13.99 -1.35 -13.40
N SER A 89 15.14 -1.54 -12.73
CA SER A 89 16.04 -0.44 -12.35
C SER A 89 16.83 0.12 -13.52
#